data_AF-A0A1Q8BGH8-F1
#
_entry.id   AF-A0A1Q8BGH8-F1
#
_cell.length_a   1.000
_cell.length_b   1.000
_cell.length_c   1.000
_cell.angle_alpha   90.00
_cell.angle_beta   90.00
_cell.angle_gamma   90.00
#
_symmetry.space_group_name_H-M   'P 1'
#
loop_
_entity.id
_entity.type
_entity.pdbx_description
1 polymer ?
#
loop_
_entity_poly.entity_id
_entity_poly.type
_entity_poly.pdbx_seq_one_letter_code
_entity_poly.pdbx_strand_id
1 'polypeptide(L)'
;MSTVQLAQIKTDEKTSATQSELRIGQHRIPLPNRFPISPERNALKPAGVKDPLPGEIAVLARLAPPETVKKILTQEDALKSMARFLSKETAPDAIRMLYLAFKGGAAVTKVEDLKTLLDLQYLAGLDIITVQHSLDFSLEDYEAQLRFAERWMEERGVDKPMMPVIQATENKETSAKLLALVEKHEPSMIGFDLRGGFYYHALRGVEEFKKRKPEVWVHALQTPPKVRFGRGLLTCSEGMILPMFGIDSFSRWIVPPPPTPLTKEVINVFDRKGWGSMKKKDYEAIRNNTTSCDCAVCQGKDLEPFYEGKVLDVLAKAKVHDHLSQRKELEGARESIRKGRFLSLLNTKEYPREFLKQLPAKDSENRPLKD
;
A
#
# COMPACT_ATOMS: atom_id res chain seq x y z
N MET A 1 17.59 -18.46 -5.91
CA MET A 1 16.57 -17.39 -5.95
C MET A 1 15.28 -17.88 -5.37
N SER A 2 14.87 -17.34 -4.23
CA SER A 2 13.48 -17.47 -3.77
C SER A 2 12.58 -16.76 -4.79
N THR A 3 12.02 -17.54 -5.72
CA THR A 3 11.24 -17.03 -6.84
C THR A 3 9.93 -16.42 -6.34
N VAL A 4 9.67 -15.17 -6.74
CA VAL A 4 8.33 -14.59 -6.63
C VAL A 4 7.58 -14.86 -7.90
N GLN A 5 6.37 -15.37 -7.76
CA GLN A 5 5.52 -15.71 -8.89
C GLN A 5 4.05 -15.39 -8.58
N LEU A 6 3.35 -14.84 -9.56
CA LEU A 6 1.90 -14.87 -9.58
C LEU A 6 1.41 -16.12 -10.33
N ALA A 7 0.58 -16.92 -9.65
CA ALA A 7 -0.05 -18.10 -10.21
C ALA A 7 -1.57 -17.93 -10.29
N GLN A 8 -2.22 -18.81 -11.06
CA GLN A 8 -3.69 -18.86 -11.18
C GLN A 8 -4.31 -17.50 -11.57
N ILE A 9 -3.62 -16.77 -12.44
CA ILE A 9 -3.99 -15.42 -12.87
C ILE A 9 -5.31 -15.47 -13.64
N LYS A 10 -6.28 -14.68 -13.19
CA LYS A 10 -7.58 -14.47 -13.83
C LYS A 10 -7.89 -13.00 -13.86
N THR A 11 -8.03 -12.45 -15.06
CA THR A 11 -8.28 -11.03 -15.28
C THR A 11 -9.75 -10.79 -15.57
N ASP A 12 -10.32 -9.77 -14.94
CA ASP A 12 -11.67 -9.29 -15.25
C ASP A 12 -11.68 -8.60 -16.62
N GLU A 13 -12.60 -8.96 -17.52
CA GLU A 13 -12.60 -8.45 -18.90
C GLU A 13 -12.96 -6.96 -19.02
N LYS A 14 -13.63 -6.39 -18.01
CA LYS A 14 -14.15 -5.01 -18.04
C LYS A 14 -13.26 -4.01 -17.32
N THR A 15 -12.30 -4.49 -16.55
CA THR A 15 -11.34 -3.71 -15.76
C THR A 15 -9.94 -4.30 -15.95
N SER A 16 -8.94 -3.87 -15.19
CA SER A 16 -7.65 -4.58 -15.13
C SER A 16 -7.43 -5.31 -13.81
N ALA A 17 -8.53 -5.52 -13.08
CA ALA A 17 -8.49 -6.28 -11.86
C ALA A 17 -8.13 -7.74 -12.15
N THR A 18 -7.17 -8.22 -11.37
CA THR A 18 -6.64 -9.57 -11.50
C THR A 18 -6.82 -10.29 -10.18
N GLN A 19 -7.37 -11.50 -10.24
CA GLN A 19 -7.32 -12.45 -9.15
C GLN A 19 -6.14 -13.39 -9.41
N SER A 20 -5.28 -13.55 -8.43
CA SER A 20 -4.12 -14.44 -8.53
C SER A 20 -3.75 -15.00 -7.16
N GLU A 21 -2.75 -15.88 -7.14
CA GLU A 21 -2.08 -16.37 -5.95
C GLU A 21 -0.61 -15.95 -6.02
N LEU A 22 -0.19 -15.09 -5.10
CA LEU A 22 1.21 -14.72 -4.93
C LEU A 22 1.95 -15.84 -4.19
N ARG A 23 3.01 -16.34 -4.81
CA ARG A 23 3.89 -17.39 -4.29
C ARG A 23 5.25 -16.79 -3.97
N ILE A 24 5.66 -16.89 -2.71
CA ILE A 24 6.98 -16.48 -2.24
C ILE A 24 7.43 -17.55 -1.24
N GLY A 25 8.42 -18.35 -1.62
CA GLY A 25 8.80 -19.54 -0.85
C GLY A 25 7.61 -20.48 -0.61
N GLN A 26 7.30 -20.77 0.65
CA GLN A 26 6.18 -21.62 1.04
C GLN A 26 4.83 -20.87 1.14
N HIS A 27 4.84 -19.53 1.10
CA HIS A 27 3.61 -18.76 1.23
C HIS A 27 2.79 -18.79 -0.06
N ARG A 28 1.47 -18.83 0.11
CA ARG A 28 0.46 -18.78 -0.95
C ARG A 28 -0.57 -17.74 -0.53
N ILE A 29 -0.55 -16.59 -1.20
CA ILE A 29 -1.27 -15.40 -0.75
C ILE A 29 -2.30 -15.03 -1.83
N PRO A 30 -3.61 -15.08 -1.53
CA PRO A 30 -4.62 -14.74 -2.52
C PRO A 30 -4.67 -13.22 -2.75
N LEU A 31 -4.79 -12.81 -4.02
CA LEU A 31 -4.83 -11.41 -4.46
C LEU A 31 -6.13 -11.10 -5.26
N PRO A 32 -6.70 -9.88 -5.17
CA PRO A 32 -6.15 -8.74 -4.47
C PRO A 32 -6.21 -8.81 -2.94
N ASN A 33 -5.28 -8.14 -2.26
CA ASN A 33 -5.17 -8.18 -0.79
C ASN A 33 -4.65 -6.88 -0.17
N ARG A 34 -4.83 -6.73 1.14
CA ARG A 34 -4.26 -5.65 1.94
C ARG A 34 -3.21 -6.20 2.89
N PHE A 35 -2.00 -5.63 2.84
CA PHE A 35 -0.92 -6.01 3.73
C PHE A 35 -0.80 -5.03 4.91
N PRO A 36 -0.75 -5.54 6.16
CA PRO A 36 -0.69 -4.69 7.33
C PRO A 36 0.68 -4.03 7.43
N ILE A 37 0.67 -2.75 7.80
CA ILE A 37 1.88 -2.00 8.15
C ILE A 37 2.17 -2.09 9.65
N SER A 38 3.42 -1.87 10.07
CA SER A 38 3.78 -1.91 11.50
C SER A 38 2.87 -1.06 12.42
N PRO A 39 2.48 0.19 12.06
CA PRO A 39 1.53 0.98 12.86
C PRO A 39 0.16 0.33 13.10
N GLU A 40 -0.29 -0.57 12.23
CA GLU A 40 -1.54 -1.31 12.38
C GLU A 40 -1.35 -2.54 13.26
N ARG A 41 -0.23 -3.25 13.11
CA ARG A 41 0.15 -4.36 14.00
C ARG A 41 0.32 -3.88 15.45
N ASN A 42 1.00 -2.74 15.64
CA ASN A 42 1.18 -2.11 16.95
C ASN A 42 -0.14 -1.60 17.56
N ALA A 43 -1.20 -1.46 16.76
CA ALA A 43 -2.52 -1.04 17.21
C ALA A 43 -3.38 -2.19 17.76
N LEU A 44 -3.00 -3.46 17.56
CA LEU A 44 -3.77 -4.62 18.05
C LEU A 44 -4.00 -4.59 19.56
N LYS A 45 -2.93 -4.45 20.35
CA LYS A 45 -3.01 -4.45 21.81
C LYS A 45 -3.84 -3.28 22.35
N PRO A 46 -3.62 -2.01 21.93
CA PRO A 46 -4.50 -0.91 22.33
C PRO A 46 -5.94 -1.05 21.84
N ALA A 47 -6.18 -1.75 20.73
CA ALA A 47 -7.53 -2.06 20.23
C ALA A 47 -8.23 -3.21 20.98
N GLY A 48 -7.55 -3.87 21.92
CA GLY A 48 -8.09 -5.02 22.65
C GLY A 48 -8.17 -6.31 21.81
N VAL A 49 -7.48 -6.38 20.68
CA VAL A 49 -7.44 -7.56 19.81
C VAL A 49 -6.20 -8.39 20.14
N LYS A 50 -6.43 -9.66 20.48
CA LYS A 50 -5.36 -10.59 20.86
C LYS A 50 -4.74 -11.29 19.66
N ASP A 51 -5.56 -11.64 18.68
CA ASP A 51 -5.10 -12.35 17.49
C ASP A 51 -4.26 -11.43 16.59
N PRO A 52 -3.17 -11.95 15.99
CA PRO A 52 -2.38 -11.17 15.04
C PRO A 52 -3.23 -10.78 13.83
N LEU A 53 -2.90 -9.63 13.22
CA LEU A 53 -3.51 -9.27 11.95
C LEU A 53 -3.17 -10.34 10.90
N PRO A 54 -4.17 -10.84 10.15
CA PRO A 54 -3.92 -11.72 9.04
C PRO A 54 -3.11 -10.94 7.98
N GLY A 55 -1.99 -11.51 7.57
CA GLY A 55 -1.02 -10.84 6.73
C GLY A 55 0.25 -11.65 6.61
N GLU A 56 0.32 -12.38 5.51
CA GLU A 56 1.42 -13.23 5.08
C GLU A 56 2.63 -12.40 4.66
N ILE A 57 2.40 -11.12 4.31
CA ILE A 57 3.42 -10.09 4.15
C ILE A 57 3.24 -9.01 5.20
N ALA A 58 4.34 -8.57 5.82
CA ALA A 58 4.39 -7.46 6.75
C ALA A 58 5.22 -6.31 6.16
N VAL A 59 4.58 -5.15 6.02
CA VAL A 59 5.27 -3.94 5.57
C VAL A 59 5.81 -3.22 6.81
N LEU A 60 7.12 -3.31 7.02
CA LEU A 60 7.81 -2.64 8.11
C LEU A 60 7.95 -1.15 7.82
N ALA A 61 6.83 -0.45 7.95
CA ALA A 61 6.67 0.91 7.47
C ALA A 61 7.14 1.92 8.53
N ARG A 62 7.97 2.89 8.13
CA ARG A 62 8.48 3.96 9.00
C ARG A 62 8.32 5.33 8.38
N LEU A 63 8.00 6.32 9.21
CA LEU A 63 8.29 7.71 8.85
C LEU A 63 9.80 7.92 8.92
N ALA A 64 10.37 8.51 7.89
CA ALA A 64 11.79 8.75 7.75
C ALA A 64 12.04 10.26 7.59
N PRO A 65 11.92 11.06 8.67
CA PRO A 65 12.30 12.48 8.65
C PRO A 65 13.83 12.63 8.56
N PRO A 66 14.36 13.83 8.19
CA PRO A 66 15.77 14.02 7.87
C PRO A 66 16.71 13.60 9.00
N GLU A 67 16.38 13.94 10.25
CA GLU A 67 17.18 13.57 11.42
C GLU A 67 17.27 12.05 11.65
N THR A 68 16.18 11.33 11.39
CA THR A 68 16.18 9.86 11.54
C THR A 68 17.00 9.22 10.43
N VAL A 69 16.83 9.67 9.18
CA VAL A 69 17.60 9.19 8.04
C VAL A 69 19.09 9.48 8.26
N LYS A 70 19.45 10.71 8.60
CA LYS A 70 20.84 11.12 8.89
C LYS A 70 21.48 10.26 9.97
N LYS A 71 20.76 9.95 11.06
CA LYS A 71 21.27 9.06 12.12
C LYS A 71 21.53 7.64 11.59
N ILE A 72 20.58 7.06 10.86
CA ILE A 72 20.74 5.72 10.28
C ILE A 72 21.92 5.67 9.31
N LEU A 73 22.11 6.72 8.50
CA LEU A 73 23.17 6.79 7.50
C LEU A 73 24.57 7.05 8.07
N THR A 74 24.67 7.75 9.20
CA THR A 74 25.97 8.21 9.73
C THR A 74 26.39 7.54 11.05
N GLN A 75 25.49 6.86 11.76
CA GLN A 75 25.76 6.29 13.08
C GLN A 75 25.54 4.77 13.07
N GLU A 76 26.63 4.02 13.21
CA GLU A 76 26.62 2.56 13.21
C GLU A 76 25.70 1.97 14.28
N ASP A 77 25.69 2.54 15.49
CA ASP A 77 24.80 2.10 16.58
C ASP A 77 23.32 2.32 16.25
N ALA A 78 22.98 3.42 15.57
CA ALA A 78 21.62 3.69 15.15
C ALA A 78 21.16 2.69 14.07
N LEU A 79 22.04 2.39 13.10
CA LEU A 79 21.81 1.36 12.07
C LEU A 79 21.58 -0.01 12.72
N LYS A 80 22.49 -0.47 13.58
CA LYS A 80 22.40 -1.76 14.29
C LYS A 80 21.18 -1.84 15.21
N SER A 81 20.83 -0.73 15.86
CA SER A 81 19.63 -0.65 16.71
C SER A 81 18.36 -0.80 15.87
N MET A 82 18.27 -0.08 14.74
CA MET A 82 17.14 -0.20 13.82
C MET A 82 17.04 -1.61 13.22
N ALA A 83 18.16 -2.20 12.80
CA ALA A 83 18.18 -3.57 12.28
C ALA A 83 17.65 -4.59 13.30
N ARG A 84 18.11 -4.51 14.55
CA ARG A 84 17.63 -5.35 15.66
C ARG A 84 16.16 -5.14 15.99
N PHE A 85 15.67 -3.91 15.82
CA PHE A 85 14.25 -3.61 16.02
C PHE A 85 13.39 -4.21 14.92
N LEU A 86 13.77 -3.99 13.65
CA LEU A 86 13.07 -4.53 12.47
C LEU A 86 13.03 -6.06 12.49
N SER A 87 14.11 -6.72 12.91
CA SER A 87 14.16 -8.18 12.96
C SER A 87 13.19 -8.83 13.96
N LYS A 88 12.70 -8.06 14.95
CA LYS A 88 11.81 -8.53 16.03
C LYS A 88 10.37 -8.00 15.94
N GLU A 89 10.08 -7.08 15.02
CA GLU A 89 8.79 -6.37 15.02
C GLU A 89 7.60 -7.24 14.59
N THR A 90 7.86 -8.36 13.93
CA THR A 90 6.82 -9.21 13.35
C THR A 90 7.06 -10.67 13.71
N ALA A 91 5.99 -11.46 13.64
CA ALA A 91 6.09 -12.90 13.85
C ALA A 91 7.01 -13.52 12.78
N PRO A 92 7.78 -14.57 13.11
CA PRO A 92 8.78 -15.15 12.20
C PRO A 92 8.20 -15.74 10.91
N ASP A 93 6.90 -15.94 10.85
CA ASP A 93 6.16 -16.57 9.75
C ASP A 93 5.65 -15.57 8.69
N ALA A 94 5.88 -14.27 8.86
CA ALA A 94 5.53 -13.27 7.85
C ALA A 94 6.73 -12.95 6.95
N ILE A 95 6.47 -12.79 5.65
CA ILE A 95 7.43 -12.21 4.70
C ILE A 95 7.56 -10.72 5.01
N ARG A 96 8.75 -10.25 5.32
CA ARG A 96 8.99 -8.86 5.76
C ARG A 96 9.64 -8.04 4.67
N MET A 97 9.13 -6.83 4.47
CA MET A 97 9.76 -5.82 3.62
C MET A 97 9.79 -4.47 4.32
N LEU A 98 10.87 -3.70 4.13
CA LEU A 98 10.98 -2.35 4.66
C LEU A 98 10.30 -1.37 3.73
N TYR A 99 9.66 -0.35 4.29
CA TYR A 99 9.27 0.83 3.52
C TYR A 99 9.52 2.10 4.35
N LEU A 100 10.32 3.01 3.80
CA LEU A 100 10.65 4.30 4.40
C LEU A 100 9.83 5.40 3.74
N ALA A 101 8.85 5.95 4.46
CA ALA A 101 8.14 7.16 4.05
C ALA A 101 9.01 8.38 4.33
N PHE A 102 9.86 8.75 3.36
CA PHE A 102 10.67 9.96 3.43
C PHE A 102 9.79 11.21 3.56
N LYS A 103 10.14 12.09 4.50
CA LYS A 103 9.39 13.32 4.81
C LYS A 103 10.34 14.50 5.03
N GLY A 104 9.82 15.72 4.85
CA GLY A 104 10.54 16.95 5.18
C GLY A 104 11.84 17.15 4.41
N GLY A 105 11.88 16.75 3.14
CA GLY A 105 13.09 16.85 2.30
C GLY A 105 14.15 15.77 2.57
N ALA A 106 13.83 14.75 3.39
CA ALA A 106 14.69 13.58 3.47
C ALA A 106 14.73 12.87 2.11
N ALA A 107 15.93 12.59 1.64
CA ALA A 107 16.15 11.78 0.45
C ALA A 107 17.46 11.00 0.65
N VAL A 108 17.51 9.83 0.04
CA VAL A 108 18.76 9.09 -0.21
C VAL A 108 19.23 9.65 -1.53
N THR A 109 20.39 10.27 -1.66
CA THR A 109 20.81 10.86 -2.96
C THR A 109 22.13 10.32 -3.47
N LYS A 110 22.84 9.56 -2.65
CA LYS A 110 24.14 8.98 -2.98
C LYS A 110 24.09 7.46 -2.95
N VAL A 111 25.04 6.83 -3.63
CA VAL A 111 25.17 5.36 -3.67
C VAL A 111 25.53 4.81 -2.29
N GLU A 112 26.35 5.52 -1.52
CA GLU A 112 26.73 5.15 -0.15
C GLU A 112 25.53 5.13 0.79
N ASP A 113 24.58 6.07 0.59
CA ASP A 113 23.35 6.12 1.35
C ASP A 113 22.47 4.90 1.02
N LEU A 114 22.34 4.54 -0.26
CA LEU A 114 21.62 3.32 -0.66
C LEU A 114 22.30 2.08 -0.06
N LYS A 115 23.61 1.95 -0.16
CA LYS A 115 24.35 0.82 0.42
C LYS A 115 24.02 0.66 1.91
N THR A 116 23.97 1.75 2.66
CA THR A 116 23.64 1.71 4.10
C THR A 116 22.21 1.23 4.35
N LEU A 117 21.25 1.60 3.49
CA LEU A 117 19.88 1.10 3.58
C LEU A 117 19.73 -0.35 3.11
N LEU A 118 20.52 -0.81 2.14
CA LEU A 118 20.59 -2.22 1.76
C LEU A 118 21.20 -3.05 2.90
N ASP A 119 22.27 -2.56 3.52
CA ASP A 119 22.90 -3.14 4.70
C ASP A 119 21.90 -3.22 5.87
N LEU A 120 21.08 -2.19 6.10
CA LEU A 120 20.00 -2.23 7.09
C LEU A 120 19.02 -3.38 6.85
N GLN A 121 18.52 -3.52 5.62
CA GLN A 121 17.55 -4.57 5.26
C GLN A 121 18.17 -5.97 5.38
N TYR A 122 19.43 -6.11 5.01
CA TYR A 122 20.19 -7.35 5.16
C TYR A 122 20.37 -7.75 6.62
N LEU A 123 20.88 -6.83 7.45
CA LEU A 123 21.12 -7.06 8.89
C LEU A 123 19.82 -7.32 9.65
N ALA A 124 18.71 -6.71 9.24
CA ALA A 124 17.38 -6.99 9.79
C ALA A 124 16.83 -8.35 9.33
N GLY A 125 17.47 -9.01 8.36
CA GLY A 125 17.05 -10.31 7.85
C GLY A 125 15.76 -10.25 7.04
N LEU A 126 15.44 -9.13 6.39
CA LEU A 126 14.18 -8.96 5.65
C LEU A 126 14.11 -9.87 4.43
N ASP A 127 12.91 -10.25 4.02
CA ASP A 127 12.66 -11.29 3.01
C ASP A 127 12.56 -10.72 1.59
N ILE A 128 12.22 -9.43 1.46
CA ILE A 128 12.23 -8.68 0.20
C ILE A 128 13.12 -7.46 0.38
N ILE A 129 14.05 -7.25 -0.55
CA ILE A 129 14.91 -6.06 -0.59
C ILE A 129 14.21 -4.97 -1.40
N THR A 130 13.98 -3.80 -0.79
CA THR A 130 13.36 -2.66 -1.47
C THR A 130 14.41 -1.65 -1.92
N VAL A 131 14.21 -1.08 -3.11
CA VAL A 131 15.00 0.04 -3.64
C VAL A 131 14.03 1.16 -4.00
N GLN A 132 14.06 2.25 -3.23
CA GLN A 132 13.06 3.32 -3.33
C GLN A 132 13.54 4.50 -4.17
N HIS A 133 12.81 4.79 -5.24
CA HIS A 133 12.86 6.06 -5.95
C HIS A 133 12.39 7.21 -5.05
N SER A 134 12.99 8.38 -5.22
CA SER A 134 12.52 9.65 -4.66
C SER A 134 12.27 10.65 -5.79
N LEU A 135 11.29 11.54 -5.67
CA LEU A 135 10.94 12.49 -6.74
C LEU A 135 12.10 13.39 -7.21
N ASP A 136 13.09 13.62 -6.35
CA ASP A 136 14.24 14.47 -6.67
C ASP A 136 15.30 13.73 -7.50
N PHE A 137 15.07 12.45 -7.84
CA PHE A 137 15.96 11.67 -8.69
C PHE A 137 15.72 11.93 -10.17
N SER A 138 16.82 12.04 -10.92
CA SER A 138 16.75 11.80 -12.35
C SER A 138 16.47 10.32 -12.65
N LEU A 139 16.02 10.01 -13.87
CA LEU A 139 15.83 8.63 -14.29
C LEU A 139 17.16 7.87 -14.28
N GLU A 140 18.23 8.56 -14.65
CA GLU A 140 19.61 8.06 -14.68
C GLU A 140 20.10 7.72 -13.27
N ASP A 141 19.83 8.58 -12.28
CA ASP A 141 20.17 8.31 -10.89
C ASP A 141 19.44 7.06 -10.38
N TYR A 142 18.13 6.94 -10.65
CA TYR A 142 17.38 5.78 -10.20
C TYR A 142 17.83 4.49 -10.92
N GLU A 143 18.16 4.56 -12.21
CA GLU A 143 18.77 3.43 -12.94
C GLU A 143 20.09 2.99 -12.30
N ALA A 144 20.95 3.96 -11.96
CA ALA A 144 22.23 3.68 -11.30
C ALA A 144 22.04 3.01 -9.93
N GLN A 145 21.02 3.43 -9.17
CA GLN A 145 20.68 2.84 -7.88
C GLN A 145 20.16 1.39 -8.03
N LEU A 146 19.34 1.09 -9.04
CA LEU A 146 18.89 -0.27 -9.32
C LEU A 146 20.06 -1.18 -9.70
N ARG A 147 20.91 -0.74 -10.64
CA ARG A 147 22.12 -1.50 -11.05
C ARG A 147 23.09 -1.70 -9.89
N PHE A 148 23.22 -0.70 -9.02
CA PHE A 148 24.04 -0.82 -7.82
C PHE A 148 23.48 -1.86 -6.86
N ALA A 149 22.17 -1.85 -6.60
CA ALA A 149 21.53 -2.82 -5.73
C ALA A 149 21.69 -4.25 -6.26
N GLU A 150 21.50 -4.47 -7.56
CA GLU A 150 21.71 -5.77 -8.22
C GLU A 150 23.13 -6.30 -8.00
N ARG A 151 24.15 -5.49 -8.29
CA ARG A 151 25.56 -5.85 -8.05
C ARG A 151 25.84 -6.11 -6.56
N TRP A 152 25.33 -5.26 -5.68
CA TRP A 152 25.50 -5.43 -4.24
C TRP A 152 24.88 -6.74 -3.73
N MET A 153 23.74 -7.15 -4.29
CA MET A 153 23.10 -8.43 -3.96
C MET A 153 23.93 -9.61 -4.47
N GLU A 154 24.43 -9.54 -5.70
CA GLU A 154 25.28 -10.56 -6.31
C GLU A 154 26.60 -10.76 -5.52
N GLU A 155 27.35 -9.67 -5.29
CA GLU A 155 28.64 -9.69 -4.60
C GLU A 155 28.56 -10.26 -3.17
N ARG A 156 27.39 -10.14 -2.53
CA ARG A 156 27.14 -10.64 -1.17
C ARG A 156 26.39 -11.96 -1.11
N GLY A 157 26.01 -12.54 -2.25
CA GLY A 157 25.21 -13.76 -2.30
C GLY A 157 23.84 -13.61 -1.65
N VAL A 158 23.22 -12.42 -1.74
CA VAL A 158 21.88 -12.17 -1.19
C VAL A 158 20.83 -12.82 -2.08
N ASP A 159 20.43 -14.04 -1.73
CA ASP A 159 19.43 -14.80 -2.48
C ASP A 159 17.98 -14.42 -2.11
N LYS A 160 17.61 -13.15 -2.33
CA LYS A 160 16.28 -12.60 -2.01
C LYS A 160 15.73 -11.84 -3.21
N PRO A 161 14.40 -11.71 -3.37
CA PRO A 161 13.84 -10.88 -4.41
C PRO A 161 14.05 -9.39 -4.11
N MET A 162 14.23 -8.61 -5.17
CA MET A 162 14.26 -7.15 -5.12
C MET A 162 12.93 -6.57 -5.59
N MET A 163 12.41 -5.57 -4.86
CA MET A 163 11.29 -4.74 -5.25
C MET A 163 11.77 -3.32 -5.56
N PRO A 164 11.87 -2.94 -6.85
CA PRO A 164 11.93 -1.54 -7.25
C PRO A 164 10.65 -0.84 -6.81
N VAL A 165 10.77 0.30 -6.13
CA VAL A 165 9.64 1.11 -5.68
C VAL A 165 9.68 2.46 -6.38
N ILE A 166 8.67 2.77 -7.19
CA ILE A 166 8.54 4.06 -7.87
C ILE A 166 7.50 4.93 -7.17
N GLN A 167 7.76 6.23 -7.10
CA GLN A 167 6.79 7.19 -6.59
C GLN A 167 5.84 7.64 -7.69
N ALA A 168 4.54 7.65 -7.37
CA ALA A 168 3.52 8.13 -8.28
C ALA A 168 3.72 9.63 -8.58
N THR A 169 3.68 10.00 -9.86
CA THR A 169 3.86 11.38 -10.33
C THR A 169 2.56 11.92 -10.92
N GLU A 170 2.37 13.24 -10.87
CA GLU A 170 1.23 13.89 -11.54
C GLU A 170 1.44 13.95 -13.06
N ASN A 171 2.70 14.06 -13.50
CA ASN A 171 3.07 14.05 -14.91
C ASN A 171 3.03 12.62 -15.49
N LYS A 172 2.21 12.42 -16.52
CA LYS A 172 1.97 11.13 -17.18
C LYS A 172 3.25 10.59 -17.84
N GLU A 173 3.99 11.44 -18.53
CA GLU A 173 5.20 11.07 -19.27
C GLU A 173 6.29 10.57 -18.32
N THR A 174 6.47 11.23 -17.18
CA THR A 174 7.43 10.88 -16.13
C THR A 174 7.07 9.54 -15.51
N SER A 175 5.79 9.31 -15.19
CA SER A 175 5.33 8.02 -14.67
C SER A 175 5.58 6.89 -15.67
N ALA A 176 5.32 7.14 -16.96
CA ALA A 176 5.55 6.14 -18.02
C ALA A 176 7.05 5.82 -18.18
N LYS A 177 7.92 6.84 -18.13
CA LYS A 177 9.38 6.66 -18.18
C LYS A 177 9.91 5.88 -16.97
N LEU A 178 9.41 6.15 -15.77
CA LEU A 178 9.77 5.40 -14.56
C LEU A 178 9.37 3.93 -14.65
N LEU A 179 8.14 3.64 -15.10
CA LEU A 179 7.69 2.26 -15.31
C LEU A 179 8.53 1.55 -16.38
N ALA A 180 8.79 2.21 -17.51
CA ALA A 180 9.60 1.64 -18.58
C ALA A 180 11.05 1.41 -18.14
N LEU A 181 11.61 2.28 -17.31
CA LEU A 181 12.94 2.10 -16.71
C LEU A 181 12.97 0.84 -15.85
N VAL A 182 12.01 0.72 -14.91
CA VAL A 182 11.91 -0.45 -14.04
C VAL A 182 11.69 -1.74 -14.83
N GLU A 183 10.91 -1.70 -15.91
CA GLU A 183 10.66 -2.85 -16.79
C GLU A 183 11.94 -3.40 -17.44
N LYS A 184 12.96 -2.57 -17.71
CA LYS A 184 14.26 -3.03 -18.25
C LYS A 184 15.03 -3.97 -17.31
N HIS A 185 14.70 -3.94 -16.02
CA HIS A 185 15.29 -4.79 -14.99
C HIS A 185 14.49 -6.08 -14.76
N GLU A 186 13.53 -6.39 -15.64
CA GLU A 186 12.71 -7.62 -15.62
C GLU A 186 12.16 -7.99 -14.23
N PRO A 187 11.52 -7.04 -13.52
CA PRO A 187 11.14 -7.25 -12.13
C PRO A 187 10.01 -8.27 -12.02
N SER A 188 10.09 -9.14 -11.02
CA SER A 188 8.96 -10.00 -10.62
C SER A 188 7.92 -9.26 -9.77
N MET A 189 8.26 -8.08 -9.26
CA MET A 189 7.41 -7.25 -8.41
C MET A 189 7.76 -5.76 -8.52
N ILE A 190 6.77 -4.89 -8.32
CA ILE A 190 6.93 -3.43 -8.31
C ILE A 190 6.18 -2.85 -7.12
N GLY A 191 6.85 -2.00 -6.34
CA GLY A 191 6.20 -1.10 -5.40
C GLY A 191 5.76 0.18 -6.09
N PHE A 192 4.52 0.58 -5.90
CA PHE A 192 3.98 1.83 -6.41
C PHE A 192 3.59 2.74 -5.23
N ASP A 193 4.46 3.68 -4.89
CA ASP A 193 4.26 4.59 -3.77
C ASP A 193 3.30 5.73 -4.17
N LEU A 194 2.07 5.63 -3.67
CA LEU A 194 1.01 6.60 -3.88
C LEU A 194 1.18 7.87 -3.04
N ARG A 195 2.22 8.01 -2.21
CA ARG A 195 2.54 9.22 -1.45
C ARG A 195 1.37 9.84 -0.64
N GLY A 196 0.35 9.06 -0.30
CA GLY A 196 -0.85 9.53 0.38
C GLY A 196 -1.85 10.29 -0.50
N GLY A 197 -1.78 10.15 -1.83
CA GLY A 197 -2.70 10.76 -2.80
C GLY A 197 -3.17 9.77 -3.87
N PHE A 198 -4.09 10.22 -4.72
CA PHE A 198 -4.62 9.43 -5.83
C PHE A 198 -4.09 9.97 -7.17
N TYR A 199 -3.27 9.18 -7.86
CA TYR A 199 -2.56 9.59 -9.07
C TYR A 199 -3.15 8.90 -10.30
N TYR A 200 -4.28 9.41 -10.79
CA TYR A 200 -5.06 8.77 -11.84
C TYR A 200 -4.25 8.39 -13.08
N HIS A 201 -3.53 9.34 -13.69
CA HIS A 201 -2.77 9.05 -14.91
C HIS A 201 -1.62 8.06 -14.68
N ALA A 202 -0.99 8.11 -13.51
CA ALA A 202 0.06 7.15 -13.15
C ALA A 202 -0.53 5.74 -12.92
N LEU A 203 -1.70 5.64 -12.27
CA LEU A 203 -2.46 4.39 -12.12
C LEU A 203 -2.90 3.82 -13.48
N ARG A 204 -3.30 4.65 -14.44
CA ARG A 204 -3.57 4.22 -15.82
C ARG A 204 -2.29 3.70 -16.52
N GLY A 205 -1.13 4.27 -16.21
CA GLY A 205 0.16 3.74 -16.66
C GLY A 205 0.46 2.35 -16.09
N VAL A 206 0.19 2.14 -14.79
CA VAL A 206 0.29 0.83 -14.14
C VAL A 206 -0.68 -0.16 -14.76
N GLU A 207 -1.89 0.27 -15.08
CA GLU A 207 -2.90 -0.55 -15.75
C GLU A 207 -2.40 -1.09 -17.09
N GLU A 208 -1.86 -0.22 -17.95
CA GLU A 208 -1.30 -0.61 -19.24
C GLU A 208 -0.07 -1.52 -19.08
N PHE A 209 0.79 -1.23 -18.11
CA PHE A 209 1.91 -2.10 -17.75
C PHE A 209 1.42 -3.51 -17.36
N LYS A 210 0.44 -3.59 -16.46
CA LYS A 210 -0.09 -4.85 -15.94
C LYS A 210 -0.81 -5.69 -17.00
N LYS A 211 -1.46 -5.06 -17.99
CA LYS A 211 -2.03 -5.75 -19.15
C LYS A 211 -0.96 -6.47 -19.97
N ARG A 212 0.23 -5.88 -20.12
CA ARG A 212 1.36 -6.48 -20.85
C ARG A 212 2.14 -7.49 -20.01
N LYS A 213 2.20 -7.27 -18.69
CA LYS A 213 2.99 -8.04 -17.71
C LYS A 213 2.12 -8.53 -16.55
N PRO A 214 1.10 -9.37 -16.82
CA PRO A 214 0.15 -9.81 -15.80
C PRO A 214 0.81 -10.60 -14.64
N GLU A 215 1.97 -11.20 -14.88
CA GLU A 215 2.76 -11.99 -13.93
C GLU A 215 3.49 -11.16 -12.86
N VAL A 216 3.68 -9.85 -13.08
CA VAL A 216 4.44 -8.99 -12.17
C VAL A 216 3.58 -8.54 -11.01
N TRP A 217 3.96 -8.82 -9.77
CA TRP A 217 3.22 -8.40 -8.59
C TRP A 217 3.33 -6.89 -8.37
N VAL A 218 2.20 -6.16 -8.41
CA VAL A 218 2.18 -4.71 -8.13
C VAL A 218 1.59 -4.43 -6.75
N HIS A 219 2.38 -3.79 -5.88
CA HIS A 219 1.98 -3.41 -4.54
C HIS A 219 1.91 -1.89 -4.36
N ALA A 220 0.72 -1.35 -4.08
CA ALA A 220 0.54 0.06 -3.79
C ALA A 220 0.89 0.41 -2.34
N LEU A 221 1.92 1.24 -2.17
CA LEU A 221 2.36 1.76 -0.87
C LEU A 221 1.73 3.12 -0.61
N GLN A 222 1.63 3.52 0.66
CA GLN A 222 1.06 4.80 1.09
C GLN A 222 -0.37 5.08 0.59
N THR A 223 -1.22 4.05 0.49
CA THR A 223 -2.60 4.23 0.00
C THR A 223 -3.41 5.06 1.01
N PRO A 224 -3.94 6.24 0.63
CA PRO A 224 -4.74 7.05 1.53
C PRO A 224 -6.12 6.40 1.80
N PRO A 225 -6.82 6.80 2.88
CA PRO A 225 -8.10 6.21 3.21
C PRO A 225 -9.20 6.56 2.20
N LYS A 226 -9.08 7.70 1.51
CA LYS A 226 -10.08 8.29 0.61
C LYS A 226 -9.45 8.71 -0.70
N VAL A 227 -10.20 8.56 -1.78
CA VAL A 227 -9.83 9.04 -3.11
C VAL A 227 -9.93 10.57 -3.15
N ARG A 228 -8.83 11.24 -3.53
CA ARG A 228 -8.84 12.66 -3.90
C ARG A 228 -8.79 12.76 -5.42
N PHE A 229 -9.89 13.13 -6.05
CA PHE A 229 -9.98 13.16 -7.51
C PHE A 229 -10.64 14.43 -8.02
N GLY A 230 -10.05 15.04 -9.06
CA GLY A 230 -10.41 16.37 -9.51
C GLY A 230 -10.26 17.40 -8.39
N ARG A 231 -11.31 18.19 -8.15
CA ARG A 231 -11.35 19.19 -7.06
C ARG A 231 -11.93 18.65 -5.74
N GLY A 232 -12.32 17.37 -5.69
CA GLY A 232 -13.08 16.79 -4.59
C GLY A 232 -12.33 15.73 -3.80
N LEU A 233 -12.66 15.63 -2.50
CA LEU A 233 -12.33 14.48 -1.68
C LEU A 233 -13.55 13.56 -1.62
N LEU A 234 -13.46 12.40 -2.27
CA LEU A 234 -14.55 11.43 -2.31
C LEU A 234 -14.54 10.54 -1.07
N THR A 235 -15.70 10.08 -0.63
CA THR A 235 -15.81 9.12 0.49
C THR A 235 -15.27 7.74 0.12
N CYS A 236 -15.18 7.44 -1.18
CA CYS A 236 -14.69 6.17 -1.71
C CYS A 236 -13.32 5.79 -1.13
N SER A 237 -13.23 4.56 -0.63
CA SER A 237 -11.96 4.03 -0.15
C SER A 237 -11.05 3.68 -1.32
N GLU A 238 -9.87 4.29 -1.34
CA GLU A 238 -8.94 4.14 -2.47
C GLU A 238 -8.49 2.70 -2.66
N GLY A 239 -8.04 2.03 -1.58
CA GLY A 239 -7.59 0.63 -1.64
C GLY A 239 -8.61 -0.35 -2.23
N MET A 240 -9.92 -0.04 -2.12
CA MET A 240 -10.98 -0.90 -2.65
C MET A 240 -11.18 -0.77 -4.16
N ILE A 241 -10.74 0.34 -4.77
CA ILE A 241 -10.84 0.57 -6.23
C ILE A 241 -9.52 0.32 -6.96
N LEU A 242 -8.39 0.31 -6.24
CA LEU A 242 -7.05 0.07 -6.82
C LEU A 242 -6.96 -1.18 -7.70
N PRO A 243 -7.64 -2.32 -7.41
CA PRO A 243 -7.59 -3.47 -8.31
C PRO A 243 -8.01 -3.14 -9.74
N MET A 244 -8.92 -2.19 -9.96
CA MET A 244 -9.36 -1.86 -11.32
C MET A 244 -8.22 -1.34 -12.22
N PHE A 245 -7.16 -0.81 -11.61
CA PHE A 245 -5.97 -0.26 -12.27
C PHE A 245 -4.81 -1.27 -12.33
N GLY A 246 -5.05 -2.56 -12.05
CA GLY A 246 -4.00 -3.59 -12.08
C GLY A 246 -3.12 -3.65 -10.82
N ILE A 247 -3.51 -2.98 -9.73
CA ILE A 247 -2.86 -3.12 -8.43
C ILE A 247 -3.30 -4.43 -7.77
N ASP A 248 -2.35 -5.32 -7.51
CA ASP A 248 -2.64 -6.61 -6.88
C ASP A 248 -2.80 -6.49 -5.36
N SER A 249 -2.13 -5.55 -4.72
CA SER A 249 -2.20 -5.41 -3.27
C SER A 249 -1.87 -4.01 -2.82
N PHE A 250 -2.25 -3.66 -1.59
CA PHE A 250 -1.91 -2.35 -1.05
C PHE A 250 -1.61 -2.36 0.45
N SER A 251 -0.91 -1.32 0.90
CA SER A 251 -0.68 -1.01 2.30
C SER A 251 -1.13 0.42 2.60
N ARG A 252 -1.60 0.66 3.83
CA ARG A 252 -2.15 1.96 4.20
C ARG A 252 -1.07 3.04 4.32
N TRP A 253 -1.48 4.28 4.08
CA TRP A 253 -0.70 5.48 4.38
C TRP A 253 -0.30 5.57 5.86
N ILE A 254 1.00 5.75 6.10
CA ILE A 254 1.55 6.11 7.41
C ILE A 254 1.24 7.57 7.72
N VAL A 255 0.30 7.80 8.64
CA VAL A 255 -0.12 9.14 9.03
C VAL A 255 0.94 9.77 9.96
N PRO A 256 1.50 10.95 9.61
CA PRO A 256 2.33 11.70 10.54
C PRO A 256 1.51 12.17 11.76
N PRO A 257 2.13 12.43 12.92
CA PRO A 257 1.43 13.00 14.06
C PRO A 257 0.68 14.27 13.63
N PRO A 258 -0.63 14.40 13.92
CA PRO A 258 -1.39 15.56 13.50
C PRO A 258 -0.86 16.83 14.21
N PRO A 259 -0.91 18.00 13.55
CA PRO A 259 -0.47 19.27 14.14
C PRO A 259 -1.42 19.77 15.25
N THR A 260 -2.66 19.27 15.28
CA THR A 260 -3.66 19.57 16.31
C THR A 260 -3.99 18.33 17.14
N PRO A 261 -4.51 18.50 18.37
CA PRO A 261 -4.94 17.36 19.19
C PRO A 261 -5.95 16.52 18.42
N LEU A 262 -5.64 15.23 18.27
CA LEU A 262 -6.57 14.29 17.67
C LEU A 262 -7.83 14.21 18.53
N THR A 263 -9.00 14.28 17.91
CA THR A 263 -10.29 14.05 18.56
C THR A 263 -10.97 12.83 17.94
N LYS A 264 -11.91 12.23 18.67
CA LYS A 264 -12.65 11.05 18.18
C LYS A 264 -13.44 11.35 16.90
N GLU A 265 -13.95 12.58 16.79
CA GLU A 265 -14.81 13.03 15.68
C GLU A 265 -14.09 13.12 14.32
N VAL A 266 -12.76 13.22 14.32
CA VAL A 266 -11.96 13.29 13.08
C VAL A 266 -11.37 11.95 12.66
N ILE A 267 -11.53 10.91 13.47
CA ILE A 267 -11.07 9.55 13.14
C ILE A 267 -11.98 8.97 12.08
N ASN A 268 -11.38 8.59 10.96
CA ASN A 268 -12.09 7.90 9.89
C ASN A 268 -12.19 6.40 10.17
N VAL A 269 -13.33 5.82 9.83
CA VAL A 269 -13.63 4.40 9.95
C VAL A 269 -14.13 3.90 8.60
N PHE A 270 -13.66 2.73 8.18
CA PHE A 270 -14.09 2.10 6.95
C PHE A 270 -15.53 1.59 7.07
N ASP A 271 -16.36 1.99 6.11
CA ASP A 271 -17.72 1.49 5.92
C ASP A 271 -17.71 0.33 4.92
N ARG A 272 -17.92 -0.87 5.46
CA ARG A 272 -18.00 -2.11 4.71
C ARG A 272 -19.15 -2.14 3.71
N LYS A 273 -20.29 -1.51 4.04
CA LYS A 273 -21.49 -1.50 3.20
C LYS A 273 -21.27 -0.67 1.94
N GLY A 274 -20.80 0.56 2.10
CA GLY A 274 -20.59 1.50 0.99
C GLY A 274 -19.22 1.44 0.32
N TRP A 275 -18.22 0.78 0.94
CA TRP A 275 -16.79 0.88 0.59
C TRP A 275 -16.22 2.29 0.72
N GLY A 276 -16.59 2.93 1.82
CA GLY A 276 -16.22 4.31 2.12
C GLY A 276 -15.30 4.42 3.32
N SER A 277 -14.68 5.57 3.50
CA SER A 277 -14.03 5.94 4.74
C SER A 277 -14.75 7.18 5.29
N MET A 278 -15.36 7.08 6.46
CA MET A 278 -16.26 8.11 7.00
C MET A 278 -15.84 8.55 8.39
N LYS A 279 -16.15 9.80 8.73
CA LYS A 279 -16.05 10.28 10.12
C LYS A 279 -17.25 9.77 10.92
N LYS A 280 -17.14 9.80 12.26
CA LYS A 280 -18.18 9.33 13.18
C LYS A 280 -19.57 9.90 12.84
N LYS A 281 -19.69 11.23 12.79
CA LYS A 281 -20.96 11.92 12.51
C LYS A 281 -21.60 11.49 11.18
N ASP A 282 -20.80 11.33 10.13
CA ASP A 282 -21.31 10.89 8.82
C ASP A 282 -21.78 9.44 8.89
N TYR A 283 -21.03 8.59 9.60
CA TYR A 283 -21.37 7.19 9.80
C TYR A 283 -22.68 7.03 10.58
N GLU A 284 -22.85 7.78 11.68
CA GLU A 284 -24.09 7.79 12.48
C GLU A 284 -25.29 8.24 11.65
N ALA A 285 -25.14 9.32 10.89
CA ALA A 285 -26.21 9.87 10.05
C ALA A 285 -26.61 8.94 8.90
N ILE A 286 -25.65 8.29 8.24
CA ILE A 286 -25.89 7.50 7.02
C ILE A 286 -26.23 6.04 7.34
N ARG A 287 -25.66 5.47 8.41
CA ARG A 287 -25.79 4.03 8.75
C ARG A 287 -26.60 3.79 10.02
N ASN A 288 -27.17 4.84 10.62
CA ASN A 288 -27.96 4.77 11.85
C ASN A 288 -27.22 3.99 12.94
N ASN A 289 -25.94 4.33 13.15
CA ASN A 289 -25.03 3.72 14.12
C ASN A 289 -24.65 2.23 13.89
N THR A 290 -25.18 1.56 12.87
CA THR A 290 -24.90 0.13 12.62
C THR A 290 -23.57 -0.09 11.89
N THR A 291 -22.65 -0.86 12.46
CA THR A 291 -21.34 -1.11 11.81
C THR A 291 -21.40 -2.08 10.63
N SER A 292 -22.44 -2.94 10.60
CA SER A 292 -22.55 -4.07 9.65
C SER A 292 -21.27 -4.91 9.57
N CYS A 293 -20.50 -4.97 10.66
CA CYS A 293 -19.17 -5.57 10.71
C CYS A 293 -19.04 -6.52 11.91
N ASP A 294 -18.53 -7.71 11.62
CA ASP A 294 -18.30 -8.81 12.56
C ASP A 294 -16.80 -9.03 12.82
N CYS A 295 -15.94 -8.05 12.50
CA CYS A 295 -14.51 -8.16 12.77
C CYS A 295 -14.21 -8.20 14.29
N ALA A 296 -13.00 -8.58 14.66
CA ALA A 296 -12.59 -8.71 16.07
C ALA A 296 -12.77 -7.43 16.92
N VAL A 297 -12.81 -6.26 16.27
CA VAL A 297 -13.07 -4.96 16.93
C VAL A 297 -14.58 -4.70 17.09
N CYS A 298 -15.37 -4.89 16.02
CA CYS A 298 -16.79 -4.57 16.01
C CYS A 298 -17.65 -5.64 16.67
N GLN A 299 -17.32 -6.92 16.48
CA GLN A 299 -18.02 -8.07 17.06
C GLN A 299 -19.55 -8.04 16.81
N GLY A 300 -19.98 -7.48 15.67
CA GLY A 300 -21.40 -7.32 15.33
C GLY A 300 -22.13 -6.23 16.11
N LYS A 301 -21.42 -5.45 16.95
CA LYS A 301 -21.99 -4.35 17.75
C LYS A 301 -22.12 -3.07 16.91
N ASP A 302 -22.92 -2.15 17.43
CA ASP A 302 -23.05 -0.80 16.90
C ASP A 302 -21.76 0.01 17.07
N LEU A 303 -21.74 1.18 16.45
CA LEU A 303 -20.58 2.04 16.35
C LEU A 303 -20.30 2.79 17.66
N GLU A 304 -21.28 2.99 18.54
CA GLU A 304 -21.05 3.65 19.84
C GLU A 304 -19.96 2.99 20.70
N PRO A 305 -20.01 1.66 20.99
CA PRO A 305 -18.95 0.95 21.72
C PRO A 305 -17.56 1.07 21.10
N PHE A 306 -17.49 1.26 19.78
CA PHE A 306 -16.23 1.47 19.08
C PHE A 306 -15.53 2.77 19.54
N TYR A 307 -16.31 3.82 19.82
CA TYR A 307 -15.80 5.14 20.22
C TYR A 307 -15.60 5.33 21.74
N GLU A 308 -15.82 4.29 22.55
CA GLU A 308 -15.49 4.30 23.98
C GLU A 308 -13.97 4.28 24.24
N GLY A 309 -13.53 4.86 25.37
CA GLY A 309 -12.12 4.90 25.79
C GLY A 309 -11.39 6.20 25.45
N LYS A 310 -10.05 6.19 25.45
CA LYS A 310 -9.23 7.35 25.06
C LYS A 310 -9.19 7.50 23.54
N VAL A 311 -8.86 8.70 23.06
CA VAL A 311 -8.76 8.97 21.61
C VAL A 311 -7.81 7.98 20.91
N LEU A 312 -6.68 7.66 21.54
CA LEU A 312 -5.69 6.74 20.97
C LEU A 312 -6.20 5.30 20.88
N ASP A 313 -7.05 4.87 21.82
CA ASP A 313 -7.69 3.55 21.79
C ASP A 313 -8.65 3.47 20.61
N VAL A 314 -9.46 4.51 20.39
CA VAL A 314 -10.37 4.62 19.24
C VAL A 314 -9.59 4.63 17.92
N LEU A 315 -8.48 5.36 17.85
CA LEU A 315 -7.62 5.37 16.66
C LEU A 315 -7.05 3.96 16.38
N ALA A 316 -6.65 3.25 17.43
CA ALA A 316 -6.14 1.89 17.31
C ALA A 316 -7.23 0.93 16.82
N LYS A 317 -8.44 0.98 17.42
CA LYS A 317 -9.63 0.25 16.96
C LYS A 317 -9.91 0.52 15.48
N ALA A 318 -9.85 1.78 15.03
CA ALA A 318 -10.06 2.13 13.63
C ALA A 318 -9.00 1.55 12.68
N LYS A 319 -7.72 1.60 13.03
CA LYS A 319 -6.66 0.97 12.22
C LYS A 319 -6.90 -0.52 12.03
N VAL A 320 -7.22 -1.23 13.12
CA VAL A 320 -7.44 -2.69 13.11
C VAL A 320 -8.73 -3.06 12.39
N HIS A 321 -9.85 -2.38 12.68
CA HIS A 321 -11.12 -2.56 11.98
C HIS A 321 -10.98 -2.33 10.48
N ASP A 322 -10.34 -1.23 10.07
CA ASP A 322 -10.18 -0.91 8.67
C ASP A 322 -9.43 -2.04 7.96
N HIS A 323 -8.35 -2.57 8.57
CA HIS A 323 -7.57 -3.67 8.00
C HIS A 323 -8.40 -4.93 7.80
N LEU A 324 -9.03 -5.41 8.88
CA LEU A 324 -9.81 -6.64 8.85
C LEU A 324 -11.00 -6.53 7.89
N SER A 325 -11.72 -5.40 7.94
CA SER A 325 -12.91 -5.19 7.13
C SER A 325 -12.60 -5.07 5.65
N GLN A 326 -11.54 -4.34 5.28
CA GLN A 326 -11.14 -4.26 3.87
C GLN A 326 -10.63 -5.60 3.34
N ARG A 327 -9.85 -6.36 4.13
CA ARG A 327 -9.39 -7.69 3.72
C ARG A 327 -10.57 -8.64 3.45
N LYS A 328 -11.61 -8.60 4.31
CA LYS A 328 -12.84 -9.38 4.11
C LYS A 328 -13.61 -8.96 2.86
N GLU A 329 -13.69 -7.67 2.54
CA GLU A 329 -14.32 -7.23 1.30
C GLU A 329 -13.50 -7.60 0.06
N LEU A 330 -12.16 -7.65 0.17
CA LEU A 330 -11.28 -8.12 -0.91
C LEU A 330 -11.43 -9.62 -1.19
N GLU A 331 -11.84 -10.45 -0.20
CA GLU A 331 -12.26 -11.84 -0.45
C GLU A 331 -13.43 -11.91 -1.43
N GLY A 332 -14.45 -11.09 -1.22
CA GLY A 332 -15.59 -10.98 -2.15
C GLY A 332 -15.19 -10.38 -3.51
N ALA A 333 -14.25 -9.44 -3.52
CA ALA A 333 -13.69 -8.87 -4.74
C ALA A 333 -12.99 -9.93 -5.60
N ARG A 334 -12.16 -10.79 -4.99
CA ARG A 334 -11.48 -11.91 -5.69
C ARG A 334 -12.47 -12.82 -6.41
N GLU A 335 -13.55 -13.19 -5.73
CA GLU A 335 -14.58 -14.04 -6.32
C GLU A 335 -15.33 -13.33 -7.47
N SER A 336 -15.53 -12.03 -7.36
CA SER A 336 -16.16 -11.23 -8.42
C SER A 336 -15.26 -11.07 -9.64
N ILE A 337 -13.96 -10.82 -9.43
CA ILE A 337 -12.94 -10.76 -10.50
C ILE A 337 -12.84 -12.11 -11.21
N ARG A 338 -12.77 -13.21 -10.46
CA ARG A 338 -12.74 -14.58 -11.00
C ARG A 338 -13.93 -14.89 -11.93
N LYS A 339 -15.07 -14.23 -11.70
CA LYS A 339 -16.30 -14.36 -12.49
C LYS A 339 -16.47 -13.30 -13.58
N GLY A 340 -15.51 -12.39 -13.78
CA GLY A 340 -15.65 -11.27 -14.74
C GLY A 340 -16.74 -10.26 -14.35
N ARG A 341 -17.01 -10.11 -13.05
CA ARG A 341 -18.09 -9.25 -12.51
C ARG A 341 -17.56 -8.16 -11.58
N PHE A 342 -16.28 -7.81 -11.65
CA PHE A 342 -15.72 -6.83 -10.72
C PHE A 342 -16.31 -5.43 -10.92
N LEU A 343 -16.44 -4.96 -12.17
CA LEU A 343 -17.11 -3.68 -12.45
C LEU A 343 -18.57 -3.66 -11.94
N SER A 344 -19.28 -4.79 -12.05
CA SER A 344 -20.64 -4.90 -11.51
C SER A 344 -20.65 -4.81 -9.99
N LEU A 345 -19.70 -5.44 -9.30
CA LEU A 345 -19.52 -5.29 -7.85
C LEU A 345 -19.29 -3.82 -7.47
N LEU A 346 -18.39 -3.12 -8.16
CA LEU A 346 -18.13 -1.69 -7.90
C LEU A 346 -19.41 -0.85 -8.05
N ASN A 347 -20.23 -1.13 -9.07
CA ASN A 347 -21.51 -0.45 -9.25
C ASN A 347 -22.58 -0.78 -8.21
N THR A 348 -22.43 -1.87 -7.44
CA THR A 348 -23.34 -2.19 -6.33
C THR A 348 -22.97 -1.46 -5.03
N LYS A 349 -21.73 -0.96 -4.93
CA LYS A 349 -21.21 -0.25 -3.77
C LYS A 349 -21.37 1.25 -3.95
N GLU A 350 -21.94 1.92 -2.95
CA GLU A 350 -22.32 3.34 -2.99
C GLU A 350 -21.19 4.24 -3.50
N TYR A 351 -20.03 4.21 -2.82
CA TYR A 351 -18.95 5.15 -3.09
C TYR A 351 -18.07 4.78 -4.28
N PRO A 352 -17.76 3.50 -4.56
CA PRO A 352 -17.13 3.13 -5.83
C PRO A 352 -17.99 3.49 -7.05
N ARG A 353 -19.31 3.32 -6.98
CA ARG A 353 -20.22 3.77 -8.06
C ARG A 353 -20.16 5.28 -8.26
N GLU A 354 -20.10 6.07 -7.19
CA GLU A 354 -19.93 7.53 -7.29
C GLU A 354 -18.59 7.91 -7.91
N PHE A 355 -17.51 7.26 -7.50
CA PHE A 355 -16.19 7.44 -8.11
C PHE A 355 -16.21 7.14 -9.61
N LEU A 356 -16.83 6.02 -10.02
CA LEU A 356 -16.94 5.64 -11.43
C LEU A 356 -17.63 6.70 -12.29
N LYS A 357 -18.60 7.44 -11.75
CA LYS A 357 -19.27 8.54 -12.46
C LYS A 357 -18.37 9.75 -12.70
N GLN A 358 -17.30 9.90 -11.93
CA GLN A 358 -16.34 11.00 -12.06
C GLN A 358 -15.26 10.69 -13.10
N LEU A 359 -15.08 9.42 -13.48
CA LEU A 359 -14.03 9.04 -14.41
C LEU A 359 -14.26 9.70 -15.79
N PRO A 360 -13.18 10.16 -16.46
CA PRO A 360 -13.27 10.64 -17.83
C PRO A 360 -13.85 9.56 -18.74
N ALA A 361 -14.66 9.96 -19.74
CA ALA A 361 -15.06 9.04 -20.78
C ALA A 361 -13.81 8.56 -21.54
N LYS A 362 -13.72 7.27 -21.90
CA LYS A 362 -12.54 6.68 -22.57
C LYS A 362 -12.08 7.49 -23.80
N ASP A 363 -13.01 8.11 -24.53
CA ASP A 363 -12.72 8.92 -25.72
C ASP A 363 -12.07 10.28 -25.42
N SER A 364 -12.16 10.76 -24.18
CA SER A 364 -11.55 12.02 -23.74
C SER A 364 -10.10 11.85 -23.28
N GLU A 365 -9.65 10.63 -22.98
CA GLU A 365 -8.29 10.36 -22.45
C GLU A 365 -7.18 10.48 -23.50
N ASN A 366 -7.53 10.44 -24.79
CA ASN A 366 -6.61 10.53 -25.93
C ASN A 366 -6.57 11.92 -26.58
N ARG A 367 -7.27 12.92 -26.04
CA ARG A 367 -7.15 14.30 -26.54
C ARG A 367 -5.89 14.93 -25.94
N PRO A 368 -5.00 15.55 -26.76
CA PRO A 368 -3.92 16.34 -26.22
C PRO A 368 -4.52 17.46 -25.35
N LEU A 369 -3.89 17.69 -24.19
CA LEU A 369 -4.20 18.84 -23.34
C LEU A 369 -4.04 20.08 -24.23
N LYS A 370 -5.09 20.89 -24.34
CA LYS A 370 -4.96 22.22 -24.94
C LYS A 370 -4.14 23.06 -23.97
N ASP A 371 -3.08 23.68 -24.50
CA ASP A 371 -2.15 24.58 -23.81
C ASP A 371 -2.83 25.66 -22.96
#